data_AF-A0A3L6ZIG5-F1
#
_entry.id   AF-A0A3L6ZIG5-F1
#
_cell.length_a   1.000
_cell.length_b   1.000
_cell.length_c   1.000
_cell.angle_alpha   90.00
_cell.angle_beta   90.00
_cell.angle_gamma   90.00
#
_symmetry.space_group_name_H-M   'P 1'
#
loop_
_entity.id
_entity.type
_entity.pdbx_description
1 polymer ?
#
loop_
_entity_poly.entity_id
_entity_poly.type
_entity_poly.pdbx_seq_one_letter_code
_entity_poly.pdbx_strand_id
1 'polypeptide(L)'
;MSDVNVNPEEAAAKARQIIEADVNTRVEAVRSLADAANRFDTAEQQLKEATAAHERAWSAAISAGWSEKDLRATGVRAPGASPPRPRKRRTAPGVQLAAAE
;
A
#
# COMPACT_ATOMS: atom_id res chain seq x y z
N MET A 1 -21.02 -12.72 51.06
CA MET A 1 -21.13 -11.79 49.91
C MET A 1 -20.33 -10.56 50.28
N SER A 2 -19.12 -10.41 49.73
CA SER A 2 -18.23 -9.32 50.09
C SER A 2 -18.54 -8.14 49.18
N ASP A 3 -19.24 -7.14 49.71
CA ASP A 3 -19.40 -5.84 49.07
C ASP A 3 -18.00 -5.25 48.87
N VAL A 4 -17.53 -5.25 47.62
CA VAL A 4 -16.29 -4.59 47.25
C VAL A 4 -16.59 -3.11 47.30
N ASN A 5 -16.25 -2.48 48.43
CA ASN A 5 -16.38 -1.04 48.60
C ASN A 5 -15.32 -0.36 47.71
N VAL A 6 -15.67 -0.11 46.45
CA VAL A 6 -14.77 0.51 45.47
C VAL A 6 -14.58 1.98 45.86
N ASN A 7 -13.34 2.38 46.10
CA ASN A 7 -13.00 3.78 46.35
C ASN A 7 -13.33 4.62 45.09
N PRO A 8 -14.22 5.62 45.19
CA PRO A 8 -14.67 6.39 44.03
C PRO A 8 -13.52 7.13 43.32
N GLU A 9 -12.52 7.61 44.06
CA GLU A 9 -11.38 8.31 43.48
C GLU A 9 -10.50 7.39 42.64
N GLU A 10 -10.29 6.15 43.11
CA GLU A 10 -9.54 5.15 42.34
C GLU A 10 -10.31 4.70 41.09
N ALA A 11 -11.63 4.56 41.19
CA ALA A 11 -12.47 4.26 40.04
C ALA A 11 -12.44 5.40 39.01
N ALA A 12 -12.51 6.65 39.45
CA ALA A 12 -12.41 7.82 38.58
C ALA A 12 -11.03 7.92 37.91
N ALA A 13 -9.94 7.67 38.65
CA ALA A 13 -8.59 7.65 38.09
C ALA A 13 -8.41 6.56 37.01
N LYS A 14 -8.90 5.34 37.27
CA LYS A 14 -8.88 4.26 36.28
C LYS A 14 -9.73 4.57 35.05
N ALA A 15 -10.92 5.15 35.25
CA ALA A 15 -11.78 5.56 34.14
C ALA A 15 -11.10 6.61 33.25
N ARG A 16 -10.41 7.60 33.85
CA ARG A 16 -9.61 8.58 33.09
C ARG A 16 -8.50 7.93 32.29
N GLN A 17 -7.73 7.02 32.90
CA GLN A 17 -6.65 6.31 32.20
C GLN A 17 -7.17 5.52 30.99
N ILE A 18 -8.33 4.87 31.10
CA ILE A 18 -8.95 4.14 29.99
C ILE A 18 -9.34 5.10 28.86
N ILE A 19 -9.99 6.22 29.20
CA ILE A 19 -10.41 7.22 28.21
C ILE A 19 -9.19 7.85 27.53
N GLU A 20 -8.15 8.22 28.29
CA GLU A 20 -6.91 8.77 27.74
C GLU A 20 -6.21 7.77 26.81
N ALA A 21 -6.16 6.49 27.16
CA ALA A 21 -5.61 5.45 26.30
C ALA A 21 -6.40 5.28 24.99
N ASP A 22 -7.73 5.31 25.05
CA ASP A 22 -8.60 5.25 23.87
C ASP A 22 -8.41 6.49 22.98
N VAL A 23 -8.36 7.68 23.58
CA VAL A 23 -8.08 8.93 22.85
C VAL A 23 -6.71 8.88 22.17
N ASN A 24 -5.66 8.45 22.88
CA ASN A 24 -4.31 8.31 22.31
C ASN A 24 -4.30 7.32 21.14
N THR A 25 -5.00 6.20 21.26
CA THR A 25 -5.12 5.21 20.19
C THR A 25 -5.80 5.80 18.95
N ARG A 26 -6.88 6.57 19.14
CA ARG A 26 -7.58 7.24 18.04
C ARG A 26 -6.72 8.32 17.38
N VAL A 27 -6.00 9.11 18.18
CA VAL A 27 -5.09 10.15 17.67
C VAL A 27 -3.94 9.54 16.86
N GLU A 28 -3.32 8.46 17.35
CA GLU A 28 -2.27 7.75 16.60
C GLU A 28 -2.80 7.12 15.31
N ALA A 29 -4.03 6.59 15.30
CA ALA A 29 -4.65 6.10 14.08
C ALA A 29 -4.84 7.22 13.04
N VAL A 30 -5.29 8.40 13.47
CA VAL A 30 -5.43 9.58 12.58
C VAL A 30 -4.05 10.05 12.08
N ARG A 31 -3.03 10.06 12.95
CA ARG A 31 -1.66 10.40 12.56
C ARG A 31 -1.11 9.46 11.49
N SER A 32 -1.30 8.16 11.69
CA SER A 32 -0.92 7.12 10.73
C SER A 32 -1.65 7.29 9.40
N LEU A 33 -2.95 7.60 9.44
CA LEU A 33 -3.74 7.89 8.24
C LEU A 33 -3.21 9.13 7.49
N ALA A 34 -2.90 10.21 8.20
CA ALA A 34 -2.36 11.42 7.59
C ALA A 34 -0.99 11.18 6.94
N ASP A 35 -0.11 10.43 7.61
CA ASP A 35 1.19 10.02 7.06
C ASP A 35 1.02 9.14 5.81
N ALA A 36 0.08 8.18 5.85
CA ALA A 36 -0.25 7.35 4.70
C ALA A 36 -0.81 8.18 3.52
N ALA A 37 -1.67 9.16 3.80
CA ALA A 37 -2.22 10.07 2.78
C ALA A 37 -1.10 10.91 2.13
N ASN A 38 -0.24 11.53 2.93
CA ASN A 38 0.88 12.31 2.42
C ASN A 38 1.83 11.48 1.53
N ARG A 39 2.09 10.23 1.92
CA ARG A 39 2.89 9.30 1.11
C ARG A 39 2.19 8.92 -0.18
N PHE A 40 0.87 8.70 -0.13
CA PHE A 40 0.07 8.42 -1.32
C PHE A 40 0.13 9.59 -2.31
N ASP A 41 -0.11 10.82 -1.84
CA ASP A 41 -0.08 12.02 -2.67
C ASP A 41 1.31 12.25 -3.29
N THR A 42 2.37 12.04 -2.49
CA THR A 42 3.76 12.12 -2.98
C THR A 42 4.02 11.09 -4.08
N ALA A 43 3.59 9.85 -3.87
CA ALA A 43 3.75 8.78 -4.86
C ALA A 43 2.94 9.05 -6.13
N GLU A 44 1.72 9.60 -6.00
CA GLU A 44 0.89 9.99 -7.13
C GLU A 44 1.54 11.11 -7.96
N GLN A 45 2.13 12.10 -7.30
CA GLN A 45 2.89 13.17 -7.97
C GLN A 45 4.11 12.62 -8.71
N GLN A 46 4.88 11.73 -8.08
CA GLN A 46 6.01 11.07 -8.72
C GLN A 46 5.57 10.20 -9.91
N LEU A 47 4.42 9.53 -9.81
CA LEU A 47 3.85 8.76 -10.90
C LEU A 47 3.47 9.67 -12.09
N LYS A 48 2.85 10.82 -11.82
CA LYS A 48 2.49 11.81 -12.84
C LYS A 48 3.74 12.33 -13.55
N GLU A 49 4.78 12.69 -12.80
CA GLU A 49 6.06 13.16 -13.35
C GLU A 49 6.77 12.08 -14.18
N ALA A 50 6.85 10.85 -13.67
CA ALA A 50 7.44 9.74 -14.39
C ALA A 50 6.66 9.41 -15.68
N THR A 51 5.33 9.50 -15.64
CA THR A 51 4.47 9.30 -16.82
C THR A 51 4.72 10.39 -17.85
N ALA A 52 4.74 11.66 -17.44
CA ALA A 52 5.02 12.78 -18.35
C ALA A 52 6.45 12.69 -18.94
N ALA A 53 7.44 12.28 -18.16
CA ALA A 53 8.80 12.06 -18.64
C ALA A 53 8.85 10.91 -19.68
N HIS A 54 8.12 9.82 -19.42
CA HIS A 54 8.02 8.70 -20.34
C HIS A 54 7.31 9.06 -21.65
N GLU A 55 6.22 9.82 -21.59
CA GLU A 55 5.54 10.34 -22.78
C GLU A 55 6.45 11.25 -23.60
N ARG A 56 7.18 12.18 -22.95
CA ARG A 56 8.15 13.04 -23.64
C ARG A 56 9.25 12.23 -24.32
N ALA A 57 9.79 11.21 -23.64
CA ALA A 57 10.81 10.34 -24.22
C ALA A 57 10.26 9.54 -25.42
N TRP A 58 9.02 9.06 -25.31
CA TRP A 58 8.35 8.36 -26.41
C TRP A 58 8.12 9.29 -27.62
N SER A 59 7.56 10.48 -27.39
CA SER A 59 7.38 11.48 -28.45
C SER A 59 8.71 11.88 -29.08
N ALA A 60 9.77 12.08 -28.29
CA ALA A 60 11.10 12.38 -28.81
C ALA A 60 11.64 11.25 -29.69
N ALA A 61 11.41 9.98 -29.32
CA ALA A 61 11.78 8.84 -30.14
C ALA A 61 11.00 8.80 -31.47
N ILE A 62 9.69 9.06 -31.44
CA ILE A 62 8.89 9.18 -32.66
C ILE A 62 9.38 10.34 -33.54
N SER A 63 9.67 11.51 -32.96
CA SER A 63 10.23 12.66 -33.68
C SER A 63 11.63 12.39 -34.26
N ALA A 64 12.41 11.51 -33.62
CA ALA A 64 13.69 11.04 -34.15
C ALA A 64 13.55 10.03 -35.31
N GLY A 65 12.32 9.77 -35.78
CA GLY A 65 12.04 8.93 -36.95
C GLY A 65 11.77 7.46 -36.62
N TRP A 66 11.68 7.09 -35.33
CA TRP A 66 11.29 5.74 -34.96
C TRP A 66 9.79 5.55 -35.13
N SER A 67 9.37 4.43 -35.73
CA SER A 67 7.95 4.07 -35.74
C SER A 67 7.56 3.44 -34.40
N GLU A 68 6.29 3.58 -34.02
CA GLU A 68 5.75 2.98 -32.79
C GLU A 68 5.92 1.45 -32.76
N LYS A 69 5.91 0.83 -33.95
CA LYS A 69 6.13 -0.62 -34.14
C LYS A 69 7.58 -1.00 -33.85
N ASP A 70 8.55 -0.18 -34.27
CA ASP A 70 9.96 -0.44 -34.04
C ASP A 70 10.32 -0.21 -32.57
N LEU A 71 9.76 0.83 -31.93
CA LEU A 71 9.95 1.07 -30.49
C LEU A 71 9.33 -0.04 -29.62
N ARG A 72 8.19 -0.61 -30.01
CA ARG A 72 7.66 -1.80 -29.32
C ARG A 72 8.49 -3.05 -29.62
N ALA A 73 9.06 -3.16 -30.82
CA ALA A 73 9.91 -4.30 -31.19
C ALA A 73 11.25 -4.29 -30.45
N THR A 74 11.79 -3.13 -30.07
CA THR A 74 12.97 -3.03 -29.18
C THR A 74 12.66 -3.41 -27.72
N GLY A 75 11.39 -3.69 -27.40
CA GLY A 75 10.94 -4.03 -26.05
C GLY A 75 10.66 -2.83 -25.17
N VAL A 76 10.82 -1.60 -25.68
CA VAL A 76 10.42 -0.38 -24.97
C VAL A 76 8.89 -0.29 -25.01
N ARG A 77 8.33 0.05 -23.85
CA ARG A 77 6.90 -0.04 -23.62
C ARG A 77 6.25 1.30 -23.90
N ALA A 78 5.11 1.28 -24.60
CA ALA A 78 4.36 2.51 -24.80
C ALA A 78 3.91 3.10 -23.44
N PRO A 79 3.91 4.43 -23.27
CA PRO A 79 3.33 5.09 -22.10
C PRO A 79 1.88 4.66 -21.93
N GLY A 80 1.48 4.31 -20.70
CA GLY A 80 0.14 3.82 -20.39
C GLY A 80 -0.11 2.32 -20.66
N ALA A 81 0.82 1.58 -21.27
CA ALA A 81 0.68 0.14 -21.31
C ALA A 81 0.84 -0.43 -19.89
N SER A 82 -0.06 -1.32 -19.46
CA SER A 82 -0.09 -1.90 -18.09
C SER A 82 0.81 -3.13 -17.98
N PRO A 83 1.79 -3.21 -17.05
CA PRO A 83 2.89 -4.20 -17.06
C PRO A 83 2.38 -5.61 -17.34
N PRO A 84 3.12 -6.42 -18.13
CA PRO A 84 2.66 -7.77 -18.47
C PRO A 84 2.38 -8.53 -17.18
N ARG A 85 1.10 -8.91 -17.01
CA ARG A 85 0.63 -9.56 -15.79
C ARG A 85 1.46 -10.83 -15.57
N PRO A 86 2.09 -11.01 -14.39
CA PRO A 86 2.85 -12.21 -14.13
C PRO A 86 1.90 -13.41 -14.25
N ARG A 87 2.20 -14.30 -15.22
CA ARG A 87 1.45 -15.55 -15.38
C ARG A 87 1.66 -16.38 -14.11
N LYS A 88 0.59 -16.60 -13.34
CA LYS A 88 0.61 -17.55 -12.22
C LYS A 88 1.01 -18.92 -12.77
N ARG A 89 2.20 -19.40 -12.40
CA ARG A 89 2.52 -20.82 -12.52
C ARG A 89 1.57 -21.57 -11.56
N ARG A 90 0.78 -22.49 -12.10
CA ARG A 90 -0.06 -23.41 -11.32
C ARG A 90 0.88 -24.24 -10.44
N THR A 91 0.89 -23.98 -9.15
CA THR A 91 1.44 -24.90 -8.15
C THR A 91 0.55 -26.14 -8.14
N ALA A 92 1.13 -27.30 -8.47
CA ALA A 92 0.45 -28.58 -8.32
C ALA A 92 0.23 -28.85 -6.81
N PRO A 93 -0.92 -29.43 -6.41
CA PRO A 93 -1.14 -29.79 -5.02
C PRO A 93 -0.17 -30.90 -4.63
N GLY A 94 0.70 -30.60 -3.66
CA GLY A 94 1.57 -31.59 -3.03
C GLY A 94 0.73 -32.64 -2.33
N VAL A 95 0.96 -33.89 -2.69
CA VAL A 95 0.41 -35.08 -2.04
C VAL A 95 0.86 -35.05 -0.57
N GLN A 96 -0.07 -34.84 0.35
CA GLN A 96 0.15 -35.11 1.77
C GLN A 96 0.08 -36.63 1.95
N LEU A 97 1.25 -37.27 1.97
CA LEU A 97 1.38 -38.66 2.38
C LEU A 97 1.22 -38.69 3.91
N ALA A 98 0.18 -39.40 4.35
CA ALA A 98 0.00 -39.81 5.74
C ALA A 98 1.18 -40.70 6.17
N ALA A 99 1.75 -40.43 7.34
CA ALA A 99 2.60 -41.37 8.06
C ALA A 99 2.04 -41.49 9.47
N ALA A 100 1.56 -42.69 9.77
CA ALA A 100 1.22 -43.18 11.09
C ALA A 100 2.51 -43.61 11.80
N GLU A 101 2.63 -43.27 13.09
CA GLU A 101 3.09 -44.18 14.15
C GLU A 101 2.72 -43.61 15.53
#